data_AF-A0A926V0I1-F1
#
_entry.id   AF-A0A926V0I1-F1
#
_cell.length_a   1.000
_cell.length_b   1.000
_cell.length_c   1.000
_cell.angle_alpha   90.00
_cell.angle_beta   90.00
_cell.angle_gamma   90.00
#
_symmetry.space_group_name_H-M   'P 1'
#
loop_
_entity.id
_entity.type
_entity.pdbx_description
1 polymer ?
#
loop_
_entity_poly.entity_id
_entity_poly.type
_entity_poly.pdbx_seq_one_letter_code
_entity_poly.pdbx_strand_id
1 'polypeptide(L)'
;MNEFEAKLHRTWVQLLVDNDYKEIAAIAIETEVSFVYSGYNPEAIAFDVSTSAYVYIKNDERIKKVMERAMQTVSQGYIYDNNDVLVEDLPFVYRVRLLEIENDWKNIVKNLIVNAQSSNQALISEKVALKKERQIYIYNEMKFASHSEVRIAQELEVRRVLFFPLPLGVRADTGNFYNDHREVDFLICQDGVWGILEVSYHPGRYEKDSEKDIWFKKSGILCIQHYSAERCYSSPREVVDEFLVVLAKHKR
;
A
#
# COMPACT_ATOMS: atom_id res chain seq x y z
N MET A 1 8.29 8.42 29.06
CA MET A 1 9.61 7.85 29.39
C MET A 1 10.40 8.86 30.20
N ASN A 2 10.85 8.50 31.40
CA ASN A 2 11.74 9.33 32.21
C ASN A 2 13.20 9.26 31.70
N GLU A 3 14.08 10.14 32.19
CA GLU A 3 15.47 10.22 31.70
C GLU A 3 16.25 8.91 31.92
N PHE A 4 15.97 8.20 33.01
CA PHE A 4 16.63 6.93 33.33
C PHE A 4 16.19 5.80 32.38
N GLU A 5 14.88 5.67 32.15
CA GLU A 5 14.32 4.72 31.17
C GLU A 5 14.89 4.98 29.77
N ALA A 6 15.04 6.25 29.38
CA ALA A 6 15.63 6.62 28.09
C ALA A 6 17.12 6.19 27.98
N LYS A 7 17.89 6.34 29.06
CA LYS A 7 19.28 5.88 29.12
C LYS A 7 19.39 4.36 29.04
N LEU A 8 18.55 3.64 29.79
CA LEU A 8 18.46 2.18 29.72
C LEU A 8 18.10 1.70 28.32
N HIS A 9 17.03 2.26 27.74
CA HIS A 9 16.55 1.91 26.40
C HIS A 9 17.62 2.11 25.33
N ARG A 10 18.27 3.27 25.31
CA ARG A 10 19.36 3.55 24.36
C ARG A 10 20.54 2.60 24.53
N THR A 11 20.92 2.30 25.76
CA THR A 11 22.05 1.40 26.06
C THR A 11 21.72 -0.04 25.66
N TRP A 12 20.49 -0.48 25.89
CA TRP A 12 19.98 -1.78 25.46
C TRP A 12 20.02 -1.95 23.94
N VAL A 13 19.53 -0.96 23.19
CA VAL A 13 19.59 -0.96 21.72
C VAL A 13 21.03 -1.03 21.23
N GLN A 14 21.94 -0.24 21.81
CA GLN A 14 23.36 -0.26 21.46
C GLN A 14 23.98 -1.64 21.71
N LEU A 15 23.70 -2.26 22.86
CA LEU A 15 24.21 -3.59 23.20
C LEU A 15 23.76 -4.66 22.18
N LEU A 16 22.50 -4.60 21.73
CA LEU A 16 21.99 -5.50 20.70
C LEU A 16 22.71 -5.32 19.36
N VAL A 17 22.98 -4.06 18.96
CA VAL A 17 23.72 -3.74 17.74
C VAL A 17 25.16 -4.27 17.81
N ASP A 18 25.84 -4.04 18.93
CA ASP A 18 27.24 -4.43 19.13
C ASP A 18 27.42 -5.96 19.12
N ASN A 19 26.37 -6.72 19.44
CA ASN A 19 26.35 -8.18 19.41
C ASN A 19 25.73 -8.75 18.12
N ASP A 20 25.60 -7.94 17.07
CA ASP A 20 25.09 -8.33 15.74
C ASP A 20 23.62 -8.84 15.73
N TYR A 21 22.81 -8.46 16.72
CA TYR A 21 21.38 -8.75 16.77
C TYR A 21 20.55 -7.67 16.07
N LYS A 22 20.89 -7.33 14.82
CA LYS A 22 20.33 -6.18 14.09
C LYS A 22 18.80 -6.18 13.96
N GLU A 23 18.20 -7.33 13.67
CA GLU A 23 16.74 -7.47 13.56
C GLU A 23 16.03 -7.23 14.90
N ILE A 24 16.63 -7.70 15.99
CA ILE A 24 16.08 -7.53 17.34
C ILE A 24 16.32 -6.10 17.83
N ALA A 25 17.44 -5.48 17.44
CA ALA A 25 17.70 -4.05 17.69
C ALA A 25 16.67 -3.15 16.99
N ALA A 26 16.24 -3.51 15.79
CA ALA A 26 15.18 -2.80 15.05
C ALA A 26 13.80 -2.94 15.72
N ILE A 27 13.53 -4.05 16.41
CA ILE A 27 12.34 -4.16 17.25
C ILE A 27 12.49 -3.32 18.52
N ALA A 28 13.65 -3.42 19.17
CA ALA A 28 13.95 -2.72 20.42
C ALA A 28 13.87 -1.20 20.28
N ILE A 29 14.31 -0.62 19.17
CA ILE A 29 14.28 0.84 18.95
C ILE A 29 12.85 1.40 18.92
N GLU A 30 11.88 0.63 18.42
CA GLU A 30 10.46 1.01 18.35
C GLU A 30 9.68 0.68 19.64
N THR A 31 10.30 -0.10 20.53
CA THR A 31 9.74 -0.54 21.80
C THR A 31 9.87 0.55 22.85
N GLU A 32 8.79 0.90 23.52
CA GLU A 32 8.88 1.72 24.73
C GLU A 32 9.18 0.83 25.93
N VAL A 33 10.12 1.28 26.77
CA VAL A 33 10.52 0.60 28.00
C VAL A 33 9.94 1.37 29.17
N SER A 34 9.21 0.68 30.04
CA SER A 34 8.66 1.25 31.26
C SER A 34 8.75 0.27 32.42
N PHE A 35 8.76 0.79 33.65
CA PHE A 35 8.67 -0.04 34.85
C PHE A 35 7.22 -0.17 35.31
N VAL A 36 6.83 -1.38 35.70
CA VAL A 36 5.54 -1.67 36.32
C VAL A 36 5.74 -1.62 37.82
N TYR A 37 4.94 -0.82 38.51
CA TYR A 37 5.04 -0.64 39.96
C TYR A 37 3.79 -1.15 40.67
N SER A 38 3.98 -1.73 41.85
CA SER A 38 2.92 -2.00 42.82
C SER A 38 3.18 -1.18 44.07
N GLY A 39 2.32 -0.18 44.26
CA GLY A 39 2.64 0.96 45.12
C GLY A 39 3.86 1.67 44.54
N TYR A 40 4.97 1.62 45.28
CA TYR A 40 6.20 2.25 44.86
C TYR A 40 7.29 1.24 44.44
N ASN A 41 7.07 -0.08 44.62
CA ASN A 41 8.10 -1.08 44.34
C ASN A 41 8.02 -1.53 42.87
N PRO A 42 9.15 -1.59 42.14
CA PRO A 42 9.15 -2.12 40.78
C PRO A 42 8.86 -3.63 40.83
N GLU A 43 7.91 -4.09 40.02
CA GLU A 43 7.48 -5.49 39.91
C GLU A 43 7.83 -6.12 38.57
N ALA A 44 7.95 -5.33 37.50
CA ALA A 44 8.31 -5.85 36.18
C ALA A 44 8.92 -4.76 35.29
N ILE A 45 9.65 -5.20 34.26
CA ILE A 45 10.02 -4.35 33.12
C ILE A 45 9.03 -4.63 31.99
N ALA A 46 8.32 -3.60 31.56
CA ALA A 46 7.36 -3.67 30.46
C ALA A 46 8.01 -3.21 29.14
N PHE A 47 7.75 -3.99 28.09
CA PHE A 47 8.04 -3.68 26.71
C PHE A 47 6.74 -3.43 25.97
N ASP A 48 6.46 -2.17 25.68
CA ASP A 48 5.32 -1.75 24.87
C ASP A 48 5.77 -1.74 23.40
N VAL A 49 5.44 -2.82 22.69
CA VAL A 49 5.91 -3.11 21.32
C VAL A 49 4.82 -2.82 20.28
N SER A 50 5.20 -2.49 19.05
CA SER A 50 4.24 -2.34 17.96
C SER A 50 3.42 -3.62 17.72
N THR A 51 2.21 -3.48 17.19
CA THR A 51 1.31 -4.62 16.90
C THR A 51 1.95 -5.65 15.97
N SER A 52 2.71 -5.19 14.97
CA SER A 52 3.48 -6.04 14.07
C SER A 52 4.57 -6.81 14.83
N ALA A 53 5.41 -6.13 15.61
CA ALA A 53 6.48 -6.74 16.37
C ALA A 53 5.98 -7.75 17.41
N TYR A 54 4.85 -7.46 18.08
CA TYR A 54 4.26 -8.35 19.09
C TYR A 54 3.99 -9.76 18.56
N VAL A 55 3.51 -9.88 17.32
CA VAL A 55 3.22 -11.18 16.68
C VAL A 55 4.51 -11.98 16.48
N TYR A 56 5.58 -11.33 16.04
CA TYR A 56 6.88 -11.99 15.85
C TYR A 56 7.49 -12.43 17.18
N ILE A 57 7.51 -11.56 18.19
CA ILE A 57 8.05 -11.88 19.51
C ILE A 57 7.27 -13.03 20.16
N LYS A 58 5.94 -13.01 20.08
CA LYS A 58 5.08 -14.05 20.68
C LYS A 58 5.32 -15.43 20.09
N ASN A 59 5.67 -15.50 18.81
CA ASN A 59 5.86 -16.76 18.09
C ASN A 59 7.33 -17.23 18.06
N ASP A 60 8.29 -16.39 18.47
CA ASP A 60 9.71 -16.71 18.48
C ASP A 60 10.35 -16.50 19.86
N GLU A 61 10.51 -17.60 20.58
CA GLU A 61 11.11 -17.63 21.92
C GLU A 61 12.60 -17.22 21.91
N ARG A 62 13.31 -17.33 20.77
CA ARG A 62 14.70 -16.87 20.65
C ARG A 62 14.76 -15.35 20.72
N ILE A 63 13.87 -14.65 20.01
CA ILE A 63 13.80 -13.18 20.02
C ILE A 63 13.55 -12.72 21.46
N LYS A 64 12.56 -13.31 22.11
CA LYS A 64 12.20 -13.00 23.50
C LYS A 64 13.40 -13.13 24.44
N LYS A 65 14.09 -14.28 24.43
CA LYS A 65 15.27 -14.53 25.29
C LYS A 65 16.42 -13.56 25.05
N VAL A 66 16.68 -13.19 23.79
CA VAL A 66 17.75 -12.22 23.48
C VAL A 66 17.38 -10.83 24.00
N MET A 67 16.14 -10.39 23.80
CA MET A 67 15.64 -9.11 24.31
C MET A 67 15.76 -9.02 25.84
N GLU A 68 15.24 -10.04 26.53
CA GLU A 68 15.24 -10.11 28.01
C GLU A 68 16.65 -10.14 28.58
N ARG A 69 17.55 -10.99 28.04
CA ARG A 69 18.94 -11.07 28.52
C ARG A 69 19.70 -9.78 28.30
N ALA A 70 19.55 -9.15 27.14
CA ALA A 70 20.21 -7.89 26.86
C ALA A 70 19.69 -6.78 27.80
N MET A 71 18.37 -6.74 28.06
CA MET A 71 17.81 -5.77 28.99
C MET A 71 18.28 -6.01 30.42
N GLN A 72 18.24 -7.25 30.88
CA GLN A 72 18.72 -7.65 32.21
C GLN A 72 20.20 -7.26 32.40
N THR A 73 21.02 -7.43 31.37
CA THR A 73 22.43 -7.02 31.37
C THR A 73 22.59 -5.51 31.56
N VAL A 74 21.80 -4.69 30.87
CA VAL A 74 21.93 -3.22 31.00
C VAL A 74 21.28 -2.67 32.27
N SER A 75 20.30 -3.37 32.83
CA SER A 75 19.57 -2.91 34.02
C SER A 75 20.22 -3.35 35.33
N GLN A 76 21.15 -4.31 35.28
CA GLN A 76 21.82 -4.86 36.45
C GLN A 76 22.53 -3.77 37.28
N GLY A 77 22.23 -3.72 38.58
CA GLY A 77 22.85 -2.76 39.52
C GLY A 77 22.22 -1.35 39.53
N TYR A 78 21.19 -1.10 38.73
CA TYR A 78 20.59 0.23 38.57
C TYR A 78 19.16 0.36 39.10
N ILE A 79 18.51 -0.73 39.51
CA ILE A 79 17.09 -0.72 39.91
C ILE A 79 16.97 -0.96 41.41
N TYR A 80 16.32 -0.05 42.11
CA TYR A 80 16.14 -0.08 43.56
C TYR A 80 14.66 0.02 43.92
N ASP A 81 14.28 -0.59 45.04
CA ASP A 81 12.97 -0.40 45.65
C ASP A 81 12.96 0.89 46.52
N ASN A 82 11.88 1.12 47.26
CA ASN A 82 11.74 2.35 48.08
C ASN A 82 12.51 2.35 49.37
N ASN A 83 13.10 1.21 49.72
CA ASN A 83 13.96 1.06 50.87
C ASN A 83 15.44 1.13 50.45
N ASP A 84 15.73 1.60 49.23
CA ASP A 84 17.05 1.60 48.61
C ASP A 84 17.67 0.19 48.51
N VAL A 85 16.84 -0.86 48.46
CA VAL A 85 17.29 -2.23 48.26
C VAL A 85 17.34 -2.51 46.77
N LEU A 86 18.49 -3.01 46.30
CA LEU A 86 18.67 -3.42 44.91
C LEU A 86 17.66 -4.52 44.55
N VAL A 87 16.92 -4.33 43.45
CA VAL A 87 15.97 -5.29 42.93
C VAL A 87 16.61 -6.03 41.76
N GLU A 88 16.86 -7.32 41.97
CA GLU A 88 17.37 -8.22 40.95
C GLU A 88 16.23 -9.06 40.35
N ASP A 89 16.42 -9.53 39.12
CA ASP A 89 15.54 -10.51 38.46
C ASP A 89 14.07 -10.11 38.29
N LEU A 90 13.82 -8.86 37.91
CA LEU A 90 12.48 -8.43 37.53
C LEU A 90 11.95 -9.21 36.31
N PRO A 91 10.70 -9.72 36.35
CA PRO A 91 10.07 -10.34 35.20
C PRO A 91 9.83 -9.34 34.07
N PHE A 92 9.81 -9.84 32.84
CA PHE A 92 9.52 -9.07 31.63
C PHE A 92 8.08 -9.28 31.18
N VAL A 93 7.41 -8.18 30.83
CA VAL A 93 6.02 -8.20 30.33
C VAL A 93 5.96 -7.54 28.96
N TYR A 94 5.39 -8.25 27.98
CA TYR A 94 5.19 -7.74 26.64
C TYR A 94 3.75 -7.23 26.49
N ARG A 95 3.62 -5.98 26.07
CA ARG A 95 2.34 -5.31 25.83
C ARG A 95 2.31 -4.79 24.41
N VAL A 96 1.11 -4.73 23.84
CA VAL A 96 0.92 -4.01 22.58
C VAL A 96 0.89 -2.52 22.91
N ARG A 97 1.80 -1.76 22.31
CA ARG A 97 1.85 -0.31 22.44
C ARG A 97 0.53 0.29 21.99
N LEU A 98 -0.07 1.08 22.87
CA LEU A 98 -1.29 1.80 22.55
C LEU A 98 -0.93 2.97 21.63
N LEU A 99 -1.75 3.17 20.59
CA LEU A 99 -1.60 4.30 19.69
C LEU A 99 -2.05 5.58 20.39
N GLU A 100 -1.41 6.69 20.06
CA GLU A 100 -1.86 8.00 20.49
C GLU A 100 -3.26 8.28 19.93
N ILE A 101 -4.14 8.81 20.77
CA ILE A 101 -5.51 9.12 20.39
C ILE A 101 -5.50 10.46 19.65
N GLU A 102 -5.65 10.41 18.33
CA GLU A 102 -5.87 11.59 17.51
C GLU A 102 -7.31 12.12 17.69
N ASN A 103 -7.49 13.43 17.58
CA ASN A 103 -8.82 14.02 17.55
C ASN A 103 -9.62 13.43 16.38
N ASP A 104 -10.85 13.00 16.65
CA ASP A 104 -11.76 12.42 15.66
C ASP A 104 -11.27 11.10 14.99
N TRP A 105 -10.30 10.39 15.59
CA TRP A 105 -9.72 9.16 15.03
C TRP A 105 -10.76 8.11 14.63
N LYS A 106 -11.89 8.02 15.33
CA LYS A 106 -12.97 7.07 15.00
C LYS A 106 -13.58 7.35 13.63
N ASN A 107 -13.82 8.62 13.30
CA ASN A 107 -14.35 8.99 12.00
C ASN A 107 -13.27 8.88 10.92
N ILE A 108 -12.02 9.22 11.22
CA ILE A 108 -10.87 9.03 10.31
C ILE A 108 -10.71 7.55 9.96
N VAL A 109 -10.63 6.66 10.96
CA VAL A 109 -10.51 5.21 10.76
C VAL A 109 -11.75 4.64 10.09
N LYS A 110 -12.96 5.08 10.45
CA LYS A 110 -14.18 4.70 9.73
C LYS A 110 -14.11 5.11 8.26
N ASN A 111 -13.64 6.32 7.96
CA ASN A 111 -13.44 6.79 6.60
C ASN A 111 -12.34 6.00 5.89
N LEU A 112 -11.25 5.64 6.56
CA LEU A 112 -10.19 4.81 5.98
C LEU A 112 -10.70 3.39 5.70
N ILE A 113 -11.52 2.80 6.56
CA ILE A 113 -12.12 1.48 6.33
C ILE A 113 -13.13 1.54 5.19
N VAL A 114 -13.99 2.56 5.17
CA VAL A 114 -15.00 2.77 4.11
C VAL A 114 -14.35 3.12 2.77
N ASN A 115 -13.25 3.88 2.79
CA ASN A 115 -12.54 4.35 1.59
C ASN A 115 -11.23 3.59 1.30
N ALA A 116 -10.92 2.50 2.01
CA ALA A 116 -9.77 1.62 1.72
C ALA A 116 -9.83 1.02 0.30
N GLN A 117 -10.95 1.24 -0.40
CA GLN A 117 -11.20 0.88 -1.79
C GLN A 117 -10.83 1.94 -2.83
N SER A 118 -10.09 3.00 -2.51
CA SER A 118 -9.55 3.91 -3.55
C SER A 118 -8.38 3.26 -4.30
N SER A 119 -8.69 2.16 -4.99
CA SER A 119 -7.88 1.61 -6.07
C SER A 119 -7.53 2.74 -7.04
N ASN A 120 -6.30 2.73 -7.54
CA ASN A 120 -5.88 3.58 -8.65
C ASN A 120 -6.58 3.19 -9.98
N GLN A 121 -7.41 2.15 -9.95
CA GLN A 121 -8.25 1.70 -11.04
C GLN A 121 -9.60 2.46 -11.05
N ALA A 122 -9.98 3.01 -12.21
CA ALA A 122 -11.24 3.71 -12.47
C ALA A 122 -11.48 5.01 -11.69
N LEU A 123 -10.43 5.65 -11.18
CA LEU A 123 -10.53 6.88 -10.37
C LEU A 123 -11.27 8.02 -11.10
N ILE A 124 -11.01 8.22 -12.40
CA ILE A 124 -11.65 9.27 -13.19
C ILE A 124 -13.07 8.83 -13.58
N SER A 125 -13.21 7.59 -14.05
CA SER A 125 -14.51 7.02 -14.44
C SER A 125 -15.52 7.01 -13.30
N GLU A 126 -15.13 6.68 -12.07
CA GLU A 126 -15.99 6.73 -10.89
C GLU A 126 -16.51 8.14 -10.61
N LYS A 127 -15.64 9.15 -10.67
CA LYS A 127 -16.04 10.56 -10.49
C LYS A 127 -17.03 11.00 -11.57
N VAL A 128 -16.81 10.58 -12.82
CA VAL A 128 -17.72 10.89 -13.93
C VAL A 128 -19.07 10.16 -13.76
N ALA A 129 -19.04 8.90 -13.34
CA ALA A 129 -20.24 8.09 -13.10
C ALA A 129 -21.09 8.71 -11.98
N LEU A 130 -20.49 9.05 -10.84
CA LEU A 130 -21.14 9.75 -9.73
C LEU A 130 -21.78 11.07 -10.18
N LYS A 131 -21.05 11.90 -10.95
CA LYS A 131 -21.57 13.18 -11.46
C LYS A 131 -22.75 13.01 -12.43
N LYS A 132 -22.81 11.90 -13.15
CA LYS A 132 -23.86 11.61 -14.14
C LYS A 132 -24.95 10.69 -13.62
N GLU A 133 -24.95 10.38 -12.33
CA GLU A 133 -25.88 9.42 -11.70
C GLU A 133 -25.89 8.06 -12.44
N ARG A 134 -24.72 7.63 -12.91
CA ARG A 134 -24.51 6.32 -13.54
C ARG A 134 -23.76 5.40 -12.60
N GLN A 135 -23.98 4.10 -12.76
CA GLN A 135 -23.21 3.08 -12.05
C GLN A 135 -21.98 2.67 -12.87
N ILE A 136 -20.90 2.36 -12.16
CA ILE A 136 -19.74 1.66 -12.70
C ILE A 136 -20.07 0.17 -12.78
N TYR A 137 -19.56 -0.49 -13.81
CA TYR A 137 -19.71 -1.93 -13.99
C TYR A 137 -18.62 -2.66 -13.23
N ILE A 138 -18.96 -3.76 -12.56
CA ILE A 138 -18.01 -4.62 -11.87
C ILE A 138 -18.00 -5.98 -12.56
N TYR A 139 -16.83 -6.42 -12.99
CA TYR A 139 -16.59 -7.73 -13.58
C TYR A 139 -15.24 -8.27 -13.11
N ASN A 140 -15.20 -9.52 -12.63
CA ASN A 140 -14.00 -10.14 -12.02
C ASN A 140 -13.29 -9.21 -11.02
N GLU A 141 -14.07 -8.60 -10.11
CA GLU A 141 -13.58 -7.68 -9.07
C GLU A 141 -12.96 -6.36 -9.58
N MET A 142 -12.95 -6.14 -10.90
CA MET A 142 -12.44 -4.94 -11.56
C MET A 142 -13.59 -4.01 -11.99
N LYS A 143 -13.32 -2.70 -11.98
CA LYS A 143 -14.25 -1.64 -12.38
C LYS A 143 -14.14 -1.34 -13.88
N PHE A 144 -15.27 -1.03 -14.53
CA PHE A 144 -15.38 -0.66 -15.95
C PHE A 144 -16.40 0.46 -16.14
N ALA A 145 -16.20 1.33 -17.13
CA ALA A 145 -17.09 2.45 -17.43
C ALA A 145 -18.24 2.05 -18.37
N SER A 146 -18.15 0.89 -19.04
CA SER A 146 -19.25 0.33 -19.83
C SER A 146 -19.24 -1.20 -19.99
N HIS A 147 -20.38 -1.72 -20.49
CA HIS A 147 -20.46 -3.09 -20.97
C HIS A 147 -19.52 -3.36 -22.16
N SER A 148 -19.29 -2.39 -23.05
CA SER A 148 -18.36 -2.58 -24.18
C SER A 148 -16.95 -2.88 -23.70
N GLU A 149 -16.50 -2.22 -22.64
CA GLU A 149 -15.21 -2.51 -22.00
C GLU A 149 -15.21 -3.91 -21.37
N VAL A 150 -16.28 -4.29 -20.65
CA VAL A 150 -16.39 -5.65 -20.10
C VAL A 150 -16.26 -6.72 -21.19
N ARG A 151 -16.84 -6.51 -22.38
CA ARG A 151 -16.73 -7.44 -23.52
C ARG A 151 -15.30 -7.56 -24.05
N ILE A 152 -14.56 -6.46 -24.09
CA ILE A 152 -13.13 -6.47 -24.47
C ILE A 152 -12.30 -7.20 -23.42
N ALA A 153 -12.55 -6.95 -22.12
CA ALA A 153 -11.85 -7.62 -21.04
C ALA A 153 -12.04 -9.15 -21.10
N GLN A 154 -13.29 -9.62 -21.30
CA GLN A 154 -13.59 -11.04 -21.48
C GLN A 154 -12.77 -11.69 -22.61
N GLU A 155 -12.65 -11.02 -23.76
CA GLU A 155 -11.90 -11.56 -24.90
C GLU A 155 -10.38 -11.57 -24.64
N LEU A 156 -9.84 -10.53 -23.99
CA LEU A 156 -8.43 -10.48 -23.58
C LEU A 156 -8.11 -11.58 -22.56
N GLU A 157 -8.99 -11.85 -21.60
CA GLU A 157 -8.88 -12.95 -20.63
C GLU A 157 -8.83 -14.31 -21.32
N VAL A 158 -9.76 -14.58 -22.26
CA VAL A 158 -9.80 -15.84 -23.03
C VAL A 158 -8.48 -16.09 -23.77
N ARG A 159 -7.85 -15.03 -24.28
CA ARG A 159 -6.59 -15.08 -25.01
C ARG A 159 -5.35 -15.07 -24.12
N ARG A 160 -5.53 -14.92 -22.80
CA ARG A 160 -4.45 -14.82 -21.81
C ARG A 160 -3.49 -13.66 -22.09
N VAL A 161 -4.03 -12.54 -22.58
CA VAL A 161 -3.28 -11.30 -22.79
C VAL A 161 -3.21 -10.54 -21.46
N LEU A 162 -2.06 -9.97 -21.13
CA LEU A 162 -1.94 -9.11 -19.95
C LEU A 162 -2.56 -7.75 -20.23
N PHE A 163 -3.52 -7.33 -19.40
CA PHE A 163 -4.13 -6.01 -19.50
C PHE A 163 -4.44 -5.41 -18.14
N PHE A 164 -4.58 -4.08 -18.12
CA PHE A 164 -4.98 -3.28 -16.98
C PHE A 164 -6.18 -2.44 -17.44
N PRO A 165 -7.39 -2.67 -16.88
CA PRO A 165 -8.58 -1.89 -17.21
C PRO A 165 -8.68 -0.61 -16.39
N LEU A 166 -9.01 0.50 -17.03
CA LEU A 166 -9.08 1.85 -16.42
C LEU A 166 -7.88 2.23 -15.53
N PRO A 167 -6.62 2.00 -15.95
CA PRO A 167 -5.48 2.39 -15.16
C PRO A 167 -5.28 3.91 -15.17
N LEU A 168 -4.90 4.46 -14.03
CA LEU A 168 -4.52 5.85 -13.90
C LEU A 168 -3.05 6.06 -14.29
N GLY A 169 -2.83 6.75 -15.40
CA GLY A 169 -1.52 7.26 -15.82
C GLY A 169 -1.17 8.57 -15.11
N VAL A 170 0.08 8.69 -14.67
CA VAL A 170 0.61 9.89 -13.99
C VAL A 170 1.95 10.29 -14.61
N ARG A 171 2.08 11.56 -14.99
CA ARG A 171 3.36 12.20 -15.38
C ARG A 171 3.28 13.68 -15.01
N ALA A 172 4.10 14.11 -14.05
CA ALA A 172 4.07 15.46 -13.50
C ALA A 172 4.64 16.50 -14.49
N ASP A 173 3.91 16.79 -15.57
CA ASP A 173 4.32 17.72 -16.62
C ASP A 173 4.19 19.19 -16.19
N THR A 174 3.23 19.50 -15.31
CA THR A 174 2.89 20.89 -14.94
C THR A 174 3.17 21.24 -13.48
N GLY A 175 3.56 20.25 -12.67
CA GLY A 175 3.68 20.39 -11.21
C GLY A 175 2.34 20.40 -10.47
N ASN A 176 1.21 20.37 -11.19
CA ASN A 176 -0.12 20.21 -10.63
C ASN A 176 -0.51 18.73 -10.65
N PHE A 177 -0.06 17.98 -9.64
CA PHE A 177 -0.20 16.52 -9.55
C PHE A 177 -1.59 15.98 -9.92
N TYR A 178 -2.68 16.66 -9.53
CA TYR A 178 -4.05 16.20 -9.83
C TYR A 178 -4.53 16.45 -11.27
N ASN A 179 -4.02 17.48 -11.95
CA ASN A 179 -4.44 17.82 -13.32
C ASN A 179 -3.66 17.03 -14.38
N ASP A 180 -2.57 16.39 -13.97
CA ASP A 180 -1.67 15.64 -14.83
C ASP A 180 -2.04 14.15 -14.95
N HIS A 181 -3.15 13.74 -14.31
CA HIS A 181 -3.66 12.37 -14.40
C HIS A 181 -4.42 12.14 -15.71
N ARG A 182 -4.21 10.98 -16.33
CA ARG A 182 -4.96 10.53 -17.51
C ARG A 182 -5.38 9.08 -17.31
N GLU A 183 -6.64 8.78 -17.55
CA GLU A 183 -7.18 7.42 -17.52
C GLU A 183 -7.44 6.96 -18.96
N VAL A 184 -7.06 5.73 -19.26
CA VAL A 184 -7.29 5.04 -20.54
C VAL A 184 -8.18 3.85 -20.29
N ASP A 185 -8.91 3.38 -21.29
CA ASP A 185 -9.84 2.26 -21.08
C ASP A 185 -9.10 0.95 -20.85
N PHE A 186 -8.07 0.68 -21.66
CA PHE A 186 -7.18 -0.47 -21.49
C PHE A 186 -5.72 -0.13 -21.75
N LEU A 187 -4.84 -0.52 -20.83
CA LEU A 187 -3.42 -0.67 -21.08
C LEU A 187 -3.11 -2.15 -21.28
N ILE A 188 -2.56 -2.53 -22.43
CA ILE A 188 -2.38 -3.92 -22.84
C ILE A 188 -0.89 -4.19 -23.08
N CYS A 189 -0.40 -5.33 -22.62
CA CYS A 189 0.96 -5.81 -22.83
C CYS A 189 0.95 -7.20 -23.47
N GLN A 190 1.58 -7.32 -24.63
CA GLN A 190 1.80 -8.60 -25.31
C GLN A 190 3.25 -8.67 -25.76
N ASP A 191 3.95 -9.76 -25.44
CA ASP A 191 5.35 -9.99 -25.82
C ASP A 191 6.30 -8.84 -25.44
N GLY A 192 6.05 -8.16 -24.32
CA GLY A 192 6.83 -7.02 -23.86
C GLY A 192 6.53 -5.69 -24.57
N VAL A 193 5.56 -5.68 -25.50
CA VAL A 193 5.10 -4.48 -26.20
C VAL A 193 3.85 -3.94 -25.53
N TRP A 194 3.84 -2.65 -25.22
CA TRP A 194 2.73 -1.96 -24.58
C TRP A 194 1.91 -1.16 -25.58
N GLY A 195 0.58 -1.22 -25.43
CA GLY A 195 -0.35 -0.42 -26.20
C GLY A 195 -1.60 -0.04 -25.41
N ILE A 196 -2.34 0.94 -25.92
CA ILE A 196 -3.58 1.45 -25.34
C ILE A 196 -4.73 1.20 -26.32
N LEU A 197 -5.82 0.61 -25.80
CA LEU A 197 -7.08 0.45 -26.52
C LEU A 197 -8.14 1.33 -25.85
N GLU A 198 -8.76 2.20 -26.63
CA GLU A 198 -9.79 3.15 -26.20
C GLU A 198 -11.13 2.81 -26.84
N VAL A 199 -12.20 2.91 -26.06
CA VAL A 199 -13.59 2.67 -26.44
C VAL A 199 -14.28 4.02 -26.69
N SER A 200 -14.48 4.36 -27.97
CA SER A 200 -15.06 5.63 -28.39
C SER A 200 -16.59 5.59 -28.41
N TYR A 201 -17.23 6.39 -27.55
CA TYR A 201 -18.70 6.48 -27.45
C TYR A 201 -19.34 7.53 -28.39
N HIS A 202 -18.56 8.49 -28.90
CA HIS A 202 -19.06 9.55 -29.79
C HIS A 202 -18.05 9.90 -30.89
N PRO A 203 -18.48 10.01 -32.17
CA PRO A 203 -17.59 10.35 -33.29
C PRO A 203 -16.94 11.75 -33.25
N GLY A 204 -17.29 12.61 -32.29
CA GLY A 204 -16.89 14.02 -32.25
C GLY A 204 -15.95 14.44 -31.11
N ARG A 205 -15.32 13.49 -30.40
CA ARG A 205 -14.47 13.78 -29.21
C ARG A 205 -12.96 13.94 -29.52
N TYR A 206 -12.62 13.95 -30.81
CA TYR A 206 -11.26 13.84 -31.37
C TYR A 206 -10.19 14.75 -30.74
N GLU A 207 -10.49 16.00 -30.38
CA GLU A 207 -9.45 16.92 -29.89
C GLU A 207 -8.92 16.53 -28.50
N LYS A 208 -9.79 16.11 -27.58
CA LYS A 208 -9.38 15.69 -26.23
C LYS A 208 -8.69 14.33 -26.23
N ASP A 209 -9.08 13.47 -27.15
CA ASP A 209 -8.46 12.15 -27.32
C ASP A 209 -7.06 12.30 -27.96
N SER A 210 -6.86 13.27 -28.86
CA SER A 210 -5.55 13.57 -29.45
C SER A 210 -4.50 14.07 -28.45
N GLU A 211 -4.89 14.97 -27.53
CA GLU A 211 -3.97 15.43 -26.47
C GLU A 211 -3.56 14.28 -25.54
N LYS A 212 -4.51 13.39 -25.18
CA LYS A 212 -4.25 12.19 -24.37
C LYS A 212 -3.31 11.22 -25.10
N ASP A 213 -3.54 10.98 -26.38
CA ASP A 213 -2.68 10.13 -27.20
C ASP A 213 -1.25 10.66 -27.29
N ILE A 214 -1.08 11.95 -27.56
CA ILE A 214 0.24 12.61 -27.60
C ILE A 214 0.93 12.49 -26.24
N TRP A 215 0.17 12.64 -25.16
CA TRP A 215 0.68 12.52 -23.80
C TRP A 215 1.28 11.13 -23.56
N PHE A 216 0.59 10.04 -23.89
CA PHE A 216 1.14 8.69 -23.72
C PHE A 216 2.26 8.36 -24.72
N LYS A 217 2.18 8.85 -25.97
CA LYS A 217 3.24 8.67 -26.97
C LYS A 217 4.58 9.28 -26.54
N LYS A 218 4.56 10.42 -25.84
CA LYS A 218 5.77 11.02 -25.24
C LYS A 218 6.43 10.11 -24.19
N SER A 219 5.69 9.20 -23.59
CA SER A 219 6.19 8.20 -22.63
C SER A 219 6.59 6.87 -23.30
N GLY A 220 6.59 6.79 -24.64
CA GLY A 220 7.02 5.62 -25.39
C GLY A 220 5.94 4.59 -25.71
N ILE A 221 4.67 4.82 -25.32
CA ILE A 221 3.54 3.97 -25.72
C ILE A 221 3.06 4.43 -27.10
N LEU A 222 3.56 3.79 -28.14
CA LEU A 222 3.34 4.21 -29.53
C LEU A 222 2.06 3.63 -30.15
N CYS A 223 1.64 2.45 -29.70
CA CYS A 223 0.42 1.80 -30.17
C CYS A 223 -0.78 2.30 -29.35
N ILE A 224 -1.54 3.24 -29.89
CA ILE A 224 -2.80 3.71 -29.30
C ILE A 224 -3.88 3.61 -30.36
N GLN A 225 -4.95 2.86 -30.09
CA GLN A 225 -6.05 2.61 -31.04
C GLN A 225 -7.40 2.87 -30.41
N HIS A 226 -8.29 3.47 -31.20
CA HIS A 226 -9.64 3.85 -30.80
C HIS A 226 -10.66 3.02 -31.59
N TYR A 227 -11.59 2.38 -30.89
CA TYR A 227 -12.64 1.54 -31.48
C TYR A 227 -14.00 2.00 -30.98
N SER A 228 -15.01 2.00 -31.85
CA SER A 228 -16.35 2.42 -31.43
C SER A 228 -16.93 1.48 -30.37
N ALA A 229 -17.65 2.04 -29.40
CA ALA A 229 -18.31 1.28 -28.34
C ALA A 229 -19.24 0.17 -28.87
N GLU A 230 -19.88 0.42 -30.02
CA GLU A 230 -20.70 -0.56 -30.72
C GLU A 230 -19.87 -1.77 -31.17
N ARG A 231 -18.74 -1.55 -31.86
CA ARG A 231 -17.86 -2.65 -32.31
C ARG A 231 -17.27 -3.42 -31.13
N CYS A 232 -16.83 -2.72 -30.08
CA CYS A 232 -16.31 -3.35 -28.88
C CYS A 232 -17.35 -4.26 -28.20
N TYR A 233 -18.64 -3.92 -28.30
CA TYR A 233 -19.72 -4.72 -27.72
C TYR A 233 -20.12 -5.90 -28.61
N SER A 234 -20.31 -5.67 -29.92
CA SER A 234 -20.85 -6.65 -30.87
C SER A 234 -19.80 -7.62 -31.43
N SER A 235 -18.57 -7.13 -31.64
CA SER A 235 -17.47 -7.88 -32.25
C SER A 235 -16.16 -7.75 -31.45
N PRO A 236 -16.13 -8.06 -30.14
CA PRO A 236 -14.93 -7.89 -29.30
C PRO A 236 -13.73 -8.70 -29.82
N ARG A 237 -13.98 -9.90 -30.35
CA ARG A 237 -12.98 -10.77 -30.97
C ARG A 237 -12.21 -10.07 -32.08
N GLU A 238 -12.92 -9.49 -33.03
CA GLU A 238 -12.34 -8.79 -34.19
C GLU A 238 -11.57 -7.55 -33.77
N VAL A 239 -12.10 -6.79 -32.81
CA VAL A 239 -11.42 -5.61 -32.25
C VAL A 239 -10.09 -6.00 -31.61
N VAL A 240 -10.08 -7.05 -30.78
CA VAL A 240 -8.85 -7.53 -30.14
C VAL A 240 -7.87 -8.10 -31.17
N ASP A 241 -8.35 -8.83 -32.19
CA ASP A 241 -7.50 -9.31 -33.30
C ASP A 241 -6.81 -8.15 -34.02
N GLU A 242 -7.58 -7.14 -34.44
CA GLU A 242 -7.06 -5.94 -35.10
C GLU A 242 -6.03 -5.23 -34.23
N PHE A 243 -6.34 -5.04 -32.95
CA PHE A 243 -5.46 -4.35 -32.01
C PHE A 243 -4.13 -5.08 -31.84
N LEU A 244 -4.16 -6.40 -31.61
CA LEU A 244 -2.94 -7.19 -31.40
C LEU A 244 -2.06 -7.26 -32.67
N VAL A 245 -2.67 -7.29 -33.86
CA VAL A 245 -1.95 -7.19 -35.13
C VAL A 245 -1.20 -5.86 -35.26
N VAL A 246 -1.82 -4.75 -34.84
CA VAL A 246 -1.16 -3.44 -34.82
C VAL A 246 -0.07 -3.40 -33.76
N LEU A 247 -0.35 -3.87 -32.54
CA LEU A 247 0.59 -3.90 -31.42
C LEU A 247 1.88 -4.66 -31.79
N ALA A 248 1.75 -5.79 -32.48
CA ALA A 248 2.89 -6.61 -32.92
C ALA A 248 3.88 -5.85 -33.84
N LYS A 249 3.43 -4.82 -34.56
CA LYS A 249 4.30 -3.99 -35.42
C LYS A 249 5.26 -3.10 -34.62
N HIS A 250 5.02 -2.94 -33.32
CA HIS A 250 5.85 -2.14 -32.42
C HIS A 250 6.83 -2.98 -31.59
N LYS A 251 6.92 -4.29 -31.85
CA LYS A 251 7.93 -5.18 -31.26
C LYS A 251 9.31 -4.75 -31.75
N ARG A 252 10.22 -4.49 -30.80
CA ARG A 252 11.62 -4.16 -31.07
C ARG A 252 12.45 -5.42 -31.23
#